data_AF-A0A250JP64-F1
#
_entry.id   AF-A0A250JP64-F1
#
_cell.length_a   1.000
_cell.length_b   1.000
_cell.length_c   1.000
_cell.angle_alpha   90.00
_cell.angle_beta   90.00
_cell.angle_gamma   90.00
#
_symmetry.space_group_name_H-M   'P 1'
#
loop_
_entity.id
_entity.type
_entity.pdbx_description
1 polymer ?
#
loop_
_entity_poly.entity_id
_entity_poly.type
_entity_poly.pdbx_seq_one_letter_code
_entity_poly.pdbx_strand_id
1 'polypeptide(L)'
;MKQTFAVLAALAVSTLVACGGVEAVEPQEALGQESSALVTCSTSCANGTTLSCSGTTCSASDQDFVQCNGNYQYCPPPEPPPDCTNPSNMCVNINGTRCATPGTSRDCCVPGIPTGGCFCRSNGTWICTIPADPQ
;
A
#
# COMPACT_ATOMS: atom_id res chain seq x y z
N MET A 1 40.55 -5.61 49.57
CA MET A 1 39.81 -6.27 50.68
C MET A 1 38.42 -5.65 50.79
N LYS A 2 37.40 -6.48 51.12
CA LYS A 2 35.94 -6.25 51.28
C LYS A 2 35.13 -5.99 49.99
N GLN A 3 34.40 -6.96 49.40
CA GLN A 3 33.19 -7.72 49.82
C GLN A 3 31.91 -6.84 49.83
N THR A 4 31.13 -6.85 48.74
CA THR A 4 29.87 -7.61 48.45
C THR A 4 28.66 -7.18 49.27
N PHE A 5 27.57 -6.78 48.60
CA PHE A 5 26.19 -7.19 48.95
C PHE A 5 25.25 -7.06 47.73
N ALA A 6 24.65 -8.18 47.37
CA ALA A 6 23.58 -8.34 46.38
C ALA A 6 22.21 -8.17 47.06
N VAL A 7 21.20 -7.67 46.34
CA VAL A 7 19.78 -7.94 46.63
C VAL A 7 18.99 -8.02 45.32
N LEU A 8 18.33 -9.17 45.13
CA LEU A 8 17.35 -9.46 44.09
C LEU A 8 16.06 -8.65 44.30
N ALA A 9 15.43 -8.19 43.22
CA ALA A 9 13.99 -7.91 43.20
C ALA A 9 13.38 -8.58 41.97
N ALA A 10 12.71 -9.71 42.24
CA ALA A 10 11.84 -10.40 41.32
C ALA A 10 10.59 -9.55 41.04
N LEU A 11 10.20 -9.44 39.77
CA LEU A 11 8.82 -9.09 39.40
C LEU A 11 8.33 -10.15 38.42
N ALA A 12 7.77 -11.20 39.01
CA ALA A 12 6.86 -12.10 38.34
C ALA A 12 5.54 -11.35 38.09
N VAL A 13 5.12 -11.27 36.83
CA VAL A 13 3.70 -11.08 36.51
C VAL A 13 3.30 -12.21 35.58
N SER A 14 2.72 -13.23 36.20
CA SER A 14 2.00 -14.30 35.53
C SER A 14 0.59 -13.81 35.21
N THR A 15 0.19 -13.83 33.94
CA THR A 15 -1.22 -14.02 33.57
C THR A 15 -1.31 -14.97 32.38
N LEU A 16 -1.92 -16.14 32.65
CA LEU A 16 -2.44 -17.13 31.70
C LEU A 16 -3.52 -16.46 30.80
N VAL A 17 -3.89 -16.91 29.60
CA VAL A 17 -4.57 -18.18 29.27
C VAL A 17 -4.58 -18.40 27.74
N ALA A 18 -4.14 -19.60 27.34
CA ALA A 18 -4.55 -20.49 26.24
C ALA A 18 -5.01 -19.97 24.86
N CYS A 19 -4.33 -20.47 23.81
CA CYS A 19 -5.00 -21.26 22.77
C CYS A 19 -4.03 -22.27 22.10
N GLY A 20 -4.18 -23.55 22.44
CA GLY A 20 -3.97 -24.68 21.52
C GLY A 20 -2.58 -25.31 21.38
N GLY A 21 -2.34 -26.43 22.08
CA GLY A 21 -1.62 -27.58 21.52
C GLY A 21 -0.16 -27.81 21.94
N VAL A 22 0.01 -28.66 22.96
CA VAL A 22 1.19 -29.50 23.32
C VAL A 22 1.77 -30.15 22.05
N GLU A 23 3.09 -30.13 21.76
CA GLU A 23 4.13 -31.04 22.30
C GLU A 23 5.53 -30.39 22.37
N ALA A 24 6.29 -30.76 23.40
CA ALA A 24 7.64 -30.28 23.67
C ALA A 24 8.70 -31.03 22.83
N VAL A 25 9.61 -30.31 22.18
CA VAL A 25 10.92 -30.80 21.74
C VAL A 25 11.97 -29.79 22.19
N GLU A 26 13.04 -30.32 22.79
CA GLU A 26 14.17 -29.62 23.42
C GLU A 26 14.85 -28.56 22.53
N PRO A 27 15.50 -27.54 23.10
CA PRO A 27 16.12 -26.47 22.33
C PRO A 27 17.39 -27.00 21.66
N GLN A 28 17.33 -27.30 20.36
CA GLN A 28 18.54 -27.35 19.56
C GLN A 28 19.09 -25.93 19.44
N GLU A 29 20.28 -25.72 19.99
CA GLU A 29 21.14 -24.58 19.71
C GLU A 29 21.40 -24.53 18.19
N ALA A 30 20.54 -23.82 17.47
CA ALA A 30 20.76 -23.49 16.07
C ALA A 30 21.75 -22.34 16.02
N LEU A 31 23.01 -22.71 15.80
CA LEU A 31 24.06 -21.90 15.21
C LEU A 31 23.46 -20.87 14.25
N GLY A 32 23.86 -19.61 14.40
CA GLY A 32 23.37 -18.47 13.64
C GLY A 32 23.32 -18.74 12.13
N GLN A 33 22.17 -19.17 11.66
CA GLN A 33 21.73 -18.95 10.30
C GLN A 33 20.88 -17.69 10.39
N GLU A 34 21.46 -16.58 9.97
CA GLU A 34 20.70 -15.42 9.50
C GLU A 34 19.94 -15.86 8.24
N SER A 35 18.92 -16.71 8.43
CA SER A 35 17.94 -17.04 7.42
C SER A 35 17.13 -15.77 7.28
N SER A 36 17.55 -14.92 6.34
CA SER A 36 16.75 -13.80 5.86
C SER A 36 15.58 -14.40 5.10
N ALA A 37 14.64 -15.01 5.83
CA ALA A 37 13.42 -15.56 5.28
C ALA A 37 12.64 -14.38 4.68
N LEU A 38 12.25 -14.51 3.40
CA LEU A 38 11.32 -13.56 2.83
C LEU A 38 10.00 -13.68 3.59
N VAL A 39 9.63 -12.61 4.28
CA VAL A 39 8.33 -12.41 4.91
C VAL A 39 7.44 -11.69 3.92
N THR A 40 6.21 -12.16 3.76
CA THR A 40 5.17 -11.49 2.98
C THR A 40 4.17 -10.84 3.93
N CYS A 41 3.89 -9.56 3.75
CA CYS A 41 2.81 -8.87 4.45
C CYS A 41 1.78 -8.41 3.45
N SER A 42 0.54 -8.32 3.92
CA SER A 42 -0.57 -7.78 3.16
C SER A 42 -1.50 -6.98 4.05
N THR A 43 -2.13 -5.96 3.49
CA THR A 43 -3.20 -5.20 4.13
C THR A 43 -4.36 -5.03 3.15
N SER A 44 -5.57 -4.91 3.67
CA SER A 44 -6.77 -4.63 2.86
C SER A 44 -7.13 -3.15 2.99
N CYS A 45 -7.26 -2.47 1.85
CA CYS A 45 -7.67 -1.07 1.77
C CYS A 45 -9.20 -0.94 1.91
N ALA A 46 -9.68 0.24 2.32
CA ALA A 46 -11.12 0.50 2.51
C ALA A 46 -11.98 0.32 1.22
N ASN A 47 -11.36 0.44 0.04
CA ASN A 47 -11.99 0.20 -1.26
C ASN A 47 -12.07 -1.31 -1.64
N GLY A 48 -11.58 -2.22 -0.78
CA GLY A 48 -11.57 -3.66 -1.00
C GLY A 48 -10.34 -4.20 -1.76
N THR A 49 -9.38 -3.35 -2.16
CA THR A 49 -8.13 -3.83 -2.77
C THR A 49 -7.15 -4.32 -1.72
N THR A 50 -6.35 -5.34 -2.03
CA THR A 50 -5.29 -5.84 -1.14
C THR A 50 -3.91 -5.40 -1.63
N LEU A 51 -3.15 -4.75 -0.76
CA LEU A 51 -1.73 -4.49 -0.99
C LEU A 51 -0.92 -5.64 -0.42
N SER A 52 0.14 -6.04 -1.12
CA SER A 52 1.08 -7.04 -0.62
C SER A 52 2.49 -6.72 -1.06
N CYS A 53 3.46 -7.09 -0.23
CA CYS A 53 4.87 -7.10 -0.62
C CYS A 53 5.61 -8.21 0.12
N SER A 54 6.78 -8.57 -0.40
CA SER A 54 7.68 -9.54 0.20
C SER A 54 9.05 -8.92 0.42
N GLY A 55 9.65 -9.16 1.58
CA GLY A 55 10.95 -8.63 1.95
C GLY A 55 11.55 -9.32 3.16
N THR A 56 12.76 -8.91 3.56
CA THR A 56 13.41 -9.40 4.79
C THR A 56 12.89 -8.64 6.03
N THR A 57 12.43 -7.40 5.85
CA THR A 57 11.64 -6.67 6.85
C THR A 57 10.27 -6.35 6.27
N CYS A 58 9.26 -6.42 7.13
CA CYS A 58 7.87 -6.38 6.69
C CYS A 58 6.98 -5.78 7.79
N SER A 59 6.21 -4.74 7.46
CA SER A 59 5.20 -4.16 8.35
C SER A 59 3.96 -3.80 7.55
N ALA A 60 2.78 -3.95 8.17
CA ALA A 60 1.50 -3.62 7.56
C ALA A 60 0.63 -2.88 8.58
N SER A 61 -0.11 -1.89 8.11
CA SER A 61 -1.13 -1.17 8.87
C SER A 61 -2.46 -1.33 8.15
N ASP A 62 -3.50 -1.74 8.89
CA ASP A 62 -4.81 -1.99 8.32
C ASP A 62 -5.37 -0.75 7.63
N GLN A 63 -5.80 -0.91 6.38
CA GLN A 63 -6.39 0.14 5.54
C GLN A 63 -5.47 1.33 5.21
N ASP A 64 -4.19 1.27 5.57
CA ASP A 64 -3.26 2.40 5.45
C ASP A 64 -2.05 2.08 4.57
N PHE A 65 -1.17 1.15 4.98
CA PHE A 65 0.02 0.84 4.20
C PHE A 65 0.56 -0.59 4.39
N VAL A 66 1.36 -1.03 3.43
CA VAL A 66 2.30 -2.15 3.60
C VAL A 66 3.71 -1.67 3.27
N GLN A 67 4.68 -2.07 4.08
CA GLN A 67 6.08 -1.73 3.92
C GLN A 67 6.93 -2.99 3.89
N CYS A 68 7.78 -3.10 2.86
CA CYS A 68 8.81 -4.15 2.81
C CYS A 68 10.17 -3.54 2.51
N ASN A 69 11.20 -3.91 3.28
CA ASN A 69 12.57 -3.41 3.11
C ASN A 69 12.68 -1.87 3.05
N GLY A 70 11.79 -1.17 3.77
CA GLY A 70 11.71 0.29 3.75
C GLY A 70 10.90 0.90 2.59
N ASN A 71 10.43 0.10 1.62
CA ASN A 71 9.56 0.58 0.54
C ASN A 71 8.10 0.53 0.97
N TYR A 72 7.40 1.66 0.88
CA TYR A 72 6.00 1.79 1.27
C TYR A 72 5.06 1.69 0.07
N GLN A 73 3.95 1.00 0.27
CA GLN A 73 2.78 1.03 -0.60
C GLN A 73 1.58 1.47 0.25
N TYR A 74 0.88 2.52 -0.19
CA TYR A 74 -0.22 3.13 0.56
C TYR A 74 -1.58 2.79 -0.04
N CYS A 75 -2.60 2.79 0.81
CA CYS A 75 -3.99 2.68 0.46
C CYS A 75 -4.61 4.07 0.21
N PRO A 76 -5.55 4.21 -0.75
CA PRO A 76 -5.81 3.24 -1.83
C PRO A 76 -4.61 3.19 -2.80
N PRO A 77 -4.38 2.06 -3.47
CA PRO A 77 -3.39 2.00 -4.55
C PRO A 77 -3.72 3.06 -5.62
N PRO A 78 -2.71 3.63 -6.28
CA PRO A 78 -2.93 4.55 -7.39
C PRO A 78 -3.79 3.87 -8.46
N GLU A 79 -4.72 4.62 -9.04
CA GLU A 79 -5.58 4.12 -10.11
C GLU A 79 -4.71 3.73 -11.32
N PRO A 80 -5.03 2.61 -12.00
CA PRO A 80 -4.30 2.24 -13.21
C PRO A 80 -4.50 3.31 -14.28
N PRO A 81 -3.47 3.60 -15.10
CA PRO A 81 -3.58 4.57 -16.17
C PRO A 81 -4.69 4.16 -17.16
N PRO A 82 -5.32 5.13 -17.84
CA PRO A 82 -6.36 4.82 -18.82
C PRO A 82 -5.79 4.01 -19.99
N ASP A 83 -6.59 3.06 -20.49
CA ASP A 83 -6.24 2.31 -21.71
C ASP A 83 -6.35 3.23 -22.93
N CYS A 84 -5.20 3.59 -23.51
CA CYS A 84 -5.11 4.49 -24.66
C CYS A 84 -5.37 3.82 -26.02
N THR A 85 -5.61 2.51 -26.06
CA THR A 85 -6.12 1.84 -27.27
C THR A 85 -7.63 1.98 -27.39
N ASN A 86 -8.33 2.23 -26.27
CA ASN A 86 -9.75 2.47 -26.27
C ASN A 86 -10.08 3.92 -26.68
N PRO A 87 -10.82 4.15 -27.79
CA PRO A 87 -11.16 5.49 -28.24
C PRO A 87 -12.00 6.28 -27.22
N SER A 88 -12.74 5.61 -26.32
CA SER A 88 -13.53 6.26 -25.26
C SER A 88 -12.67 6.92 -24.17
N ASN A 89 -11.39 6.58 -24.08
CA ASN A 89 -10.44 7.18 -23.15
C ASN A 89 -9.64 8.31 -23.80
N MET A 90 -9.76 8.52 -25.11
CA MET A 90 -9.05 9.57 -25.81
C MET A 90 -9.65 10.93 -25.45
N CYS A 91 -8.83 11.87 -25.00
CA CYS A 91 -9.27 13.22 -24.62
C CYS A 91 -10.02 13.90 -25.78
N VAL A 92 -9.62 13.65 -27.03
CA VAL A 92 -10.28 14.18 -28.23
C VAL A 92 -11.74 13.70 -28.39
N ASN A 93 -12.06 12.50 -27.90
CA ASN A 93 -13.40 11.92 -27.96
C ASN A 93 -14.23 12.22 -26.71
N ILE A 94 -13.57 12.52 -25.59
CA ILE A 94 -14.24 12.90 -24.34
C ILE A 94 -14.60 14.40 -24.35
N ASN A 95 -13.73 15.24 -24.90
CA ASN A 95 -13.88 16.70 -24.85
C ASN A 95 -15.23 17.15 -25.44
N GLY A 96 -15.99 17.94 -24.67
CA GLY A 96 -17.32 18.42 -25.05
C GLY A 96 -18.46 17.42 -24.86
N THR A 97 -18.18 16.15 -24.52
CA THR A 97 -19.24 15.18 -24.19
C THR A 97 -19.85 15.44 -22.81
N ARG A 98 -21.03 14.86 -22.56
CA ARG A 98 -21.72 15.04 -21.27
C ARG A 98 -21.05 14.26 -20.15
N CYS A 99 -21.06 14.84 -18.96
CA CYS A 99 -20.59 14.21 -17.73
C CYS A 99 -21.70 14.20 -16.68
N ALA A 100 -21.75 13.15 -15.87
CA ALA A 100 -22.84 12.93 -14.91
C ALA A 100 -22.73 13.86 -13.69
N THR A 101 -21.51 14.12 -13.24
CA THR A 101 -21.26 14.83 -11.96
C THR A 101 -20.30 16.00 -12.18
N PRO A 102 -20.81 17.24 -12.21
CA PRO A 102 -19.97 18.44 -12.21
C PRO A 102 -18.92 18.42 -11.10
N GLY A 103 -17.70 18.88 -11.41
CA GLY A 103 -16.59 18.90 -10.46
C GLY A 103 -15.76 17.61 -10.41
N THR A 104 -16.15 16.56 -11.13
CA THR A 104 -15.34 15.34 -11.24
C THR A 104 -14.21 15.51 -12.26
N SER A 105 -13.10 14.82 -12.00
CA SER A 105 -11.98 14.69 -12.93
C SER A 105 -11.81 13.23 -13.33
N ARG A 106 -11.23 13.00 -14.49
CA ARG A 106 -10.78 11.68 -14.93
C ARG A 106 -9.53 11.80 -15.79
N ASP A 107 -8.71 10.77 -15.76
CA ASP A 107 -7.60 10.66 -16.70
C ASP A 107 -8.11 10.32 -18.10
N CYS A 108 -7.37 10.80 -19.10
CA CYS A 108 -7.61 10.56 -20.52
C CYS A 108 -6.29 10.47 -21.28
N CYS A 109 -6.35 9.93 -22.49
CA CYS A 109 -5.19 9.77 -23.35
C CYS A 109 -5.10 10.91 -24.37
N VAL A 110 -3.93 11.52 -24.47
CA VAL A 110 -3.63 12.56 -25.45
C VAL A 110 -2.79 11.94 -26.58
N PRO A 111 -3.05 12.26 -27.87
CA PRO A 111 -2.15 11.83 -28.93
C PRO A 111 -0.69 12.26 -28.66
N GLY A 112 0.22 11.30 -28.56
CA GLY A 112 1.64 11.55 -28.28
C GLY A 112 2.02 11.67 -26.80
N ILE A 113 1.05 11.72 -25.87
CA ILE A 113 1.31 11.73 -24.41
C ILE A 113 0.40 10.69 -23.74
N PRO A 114 0.94 9.69 -23.03
CA PRO A 114 0.15 8.59 -22.50
C PRO A 114 -0.90 9.02 -21.47
N THR A 115 -0.74 10.19 -20.84
CA THR A 115 -1.65 10.68 -19.79
C THR A 115 -1.91 12.19 -19.92
N GLY A 116 -3.19 12.53 -19.95
CA GLY A 116 -3.75 13.87 -19.79
C GLY A 116 -4.99 13.83 -18.88
N GLY A 117 -5.61 14.98 -18.62
CA GLY A 117 -6.74 15.07 -17.70
C GLY A 117 -7.98 15.70 -18.33
N CYS A 118 -9.16 15.20 -17.96
CA CYS A 118 -10.44 15.85 -18.24
C CYS A 118 -11.14 16.25 -16.92
N PHE A 119 -11.79 17.40 -16.94
CA PHE A 119 -12.60 17.93 -15.85
C PHE A 119 -14.03 18.16 -16.31
N CYS A 120 -15.00 17.80 -15.47
CA CYS A 120 -16.42 18.00 -15.74
C CYS A 120 -16.85 19.40 -15.28
N ARG A 121 -17.16 20.28 -16.24
CA ARG A 121 -17.58 21.66 -15.96
C ARG A 121 -18.96 21.70 -15.28
N SER A 122 -19.27 22.85 -14.66
CA SER A 122 -20.58 23.13 -14.06
C SER A 122 -21.77 23.00 -15.02
N ASN A 123 -21.53 23.15 -16.33
CA ASN A 123 -22.55 22.97 -17.36
C ASN A 123 -22.76 21.49 -17.78
N GLY A 124 -22.13 20.54 -17.08
CA GLY A 124 -22.28 19.10 -17.36
C GLY A 124 -21.55 18.62 -18.61
N THR A 125 -20.48 19.31 -19.04
CA THR A 125 -19.63 18.88 -20.16
C THR A 125 -18.17 18.71 -19.76
N TRP A 126 -17.52 17.69 -20.32
CA TRP A 126 -16.08 17.47 -20.15
C TRP A 126 -15.27 18.54 -20.88
N ILE A 127 -14.21 19.02 -20.24
CA ILE A 127 -13.12 19.76 -20.86
C ILE A 127 -11.80 19.04 -20.57
N CYS A 128 -11.00 18.79 -21.58
CA CYS A 128 -9.73 18.08 -21.42
C CYS A 128 -8.55 19.01 -21.64
N THR A 129 -7.63 19.06 -20.68
CA THR A 129 -6.40 19.83 -20.78
C THR A 129 -5.28 18.91 -21.21
N ILE A 130 -4.72 19.17 -22.38
CA ILE A 130 -3.41 18.63 -22.75
C ILE A 130 -2.41 19.31 -21.81
N PRO A 131 -1.61 18.56 -21.00
CA PRO A 131 -0.59 19.19 -20.18
C PRO A 131 0.27 20.07 -21.10
N ALA A 132 0.45 21.34 -20.71
CA ALA A 132 1.32 22.23 -21.46
C ALA A 132 2.70 21.58 -21.54
N ASP A 133 3.29 21.58 -22.73
CA ASP A 133 4.64 21.09 -22.99
C ASP A 133 5.59 21.60 -21.88
N PRO A 134 6.34 20.73 -21.18
CA PRO A 134 7.33 21.18 -20.22
C PRO A 134 8.44 21.90 -21.01
N GLN A 135 8.36 23.23 -21.07
CA GLN A 135 9.43 24.09 -21.60
C GLN A 135 10.66 24.06 -20.69
#